data_AF-A0A6G0UEL0-F1
#
_entry.id   AF-A0A6G0UEL0-F1
#
_cell.length_a   1.000
_cell.length_b   1.000
_cell.length_c   1.000
_cell.angle_alpha   90.00
_cell.angle_beta   90.00
_cell.angle_gamma   90.00
#
_symmetry.space_group_name_H-M   'P 1'
#
loop_
_entity.id
_entity.type
_entity.pdbx_description
1 polymer ?
#
loop_
_entity_poly.entity_id
_entity_poly.type
_entity_poly.pdbx_seq_one_letter_code
_entity_poly.pdbx_strand_id
1 'polypeptide(L)'
;FAPPYNLRACVIHKSISTVMAAIICLLYDTEKFLANNRTINTEFSDNRFCVGKNEAKSIDAIKAKKNSNYTDENAHLWTHMVVIREPMERFVSGFIDKCIVEKIWLNHKWYCFGCKDDVSCFLRRLDKVMTYPSLLSHTIDTNHFVPQSWYCEMGTYMYSNYTVLRYSRGDPEGFWDQLSSVFRKANVPEKKINIIHDQLMSGETKHSTFGLTDYKQKYAPPYNLRACVIPKSISTVMAAIICLLYDTEKFLANNKTINKEYSDYRFCAGKNEARSIDAIKAKKNSNYTDENAHLWTHTVVIREPMERFVSGFLDKCVVEKIWLKWKKTCFGCKEDVSCFLKRLDRTMTYPSLRKLTMDTHHFVPQSWYCEMGTYMYNNYTVLRYSRSDPEGFWDQLSSVFRKANVPEEKINIIHDQLMTGETKHSTFGLTDSKQKVLKELHEPENFKLFLKIYYYDYILFGFPLPDIK
;
A
#
# COMPACT_ATOMS: atom_id res chain seq x y z
N PHE A 1 -5.13 27.62 5.72
CA PHE A 1 -4.03 28.60 5.70
C PHE A 1 -3.44 28.71 7.11
N ALA A 2 -2.19 29.13 7.23
CA ALA A 2 -1.46 29.30 8.49
C ALA A 2 -0.78 30.69 8.47
N PRO A 3 -1.50 31.74 8.93
CA PRO A 3 -1.01 33.12 8.93
C PRO A 3 0.33 33.34 9.62
N PRO A 4 0.66 32.68 10.76
CA PRO A 4 1.96 32.86 11.42
C PRO A 4 3.18 32.58 10.54
N TYR A 5 2.99 31.85 9.44
CA TYR A 5 4.05 31.43 8.51
C TYR A 5 3.82 31.94 7.08
N ASN A 6 2.85 32.85 6.88
CA ASN A 6 2.39 33.25 5.56
C ASN A 6 2.21 32.05 4.61
N LEU A 7 1.65 30.94 5.13
CA LEU A 7 1.58 29.68 4.40
C LEU A 7 0.13 29.34 4.06
N ARG A 8 -0.12 28.96 2.80
CA ARG A 8 -1.40 28.34 2.42
C ARG A 8 -1.17 27.07 1.61
N ALA A 9 -2.03 26.09 1.86
CA ALA A 9 -2.10 24.86 1.09
C ALA A 9 -3.41 24.82 0.32
N CYS A 10 -3.33 24.52 -0.97
CA CYS A 10 -4.46 24.04 -1.73
C CYS A 10 -4.71 22.57 -1.38
N VAL A 11 -5.91 22.27 -0.87
CA VAL A 11 -6.30 20.93 -0.45
C VAL A 11 -7.18 20.29 -1.52
N ILE A 12 -6.60 19.37 -2.28
CA ILE A 12 -7.28 18.65 -3.35
C ILE A 12 -7.73 17.28 -2.85
N HIS A 13 -9.02 16.98 -2.94
CA HIS A 13 -9.54 15.67 -2.55
C HIS A 13 -8.80 14.54 -3.27
N LYS A 14 -8.56 13.45 -2.53
CA LYS A 14 -7.83 12.24 -2.97
C LYS A 14 -6.34 12.46 -3.29
N SER A 15 -5.81 13.63 -2.92
CA SER A 15 -4.38 13.96 -2.90
C SER A 15 -3.96 14.30 -1.46
N ILE A 16 -4.04 13.30 -0.56
CA ILE A 16 -3.68 13.41 0.87
C ILE A 16 -4.39 14.57 1.61
N SER A 17 -5.61 14.91 1.17
CA SER A 17 -6.34 16.11 1.60
C SER A 17 -6.58 16.23 3.11
N THR A 18 -6.97 15.14 3.77
CA THR A 18 -7.26 15.14 5.22
C THR A 18 -6.01 15.42 6.04
N VAL A 19 -4.90 14.79 5.66
CA VAL A 19 -3.59 14.99 6.30
C VAL A 19 -3.09 16.41 6.06
N MET A 20 -3.20 16.93 4.84
CA MET A 20 -2.79 18.32 4.56
C MET A 20 -3.63 19.35 5.32
N ALA A 21 -4.95 19.13 5.43
CA ALA A 21 -5.81 19.96 6.26
C ALA A 21 -5.37 19.93 7.73
N ALA A 22 -5.02 18.75 8.25
CA ALA A 22 -4.53 18.55 9.61
C ALA A 22 -3.18 19.24 9.86
N ILE A 23 -2.21 19.09 8.94
CA ILE A 23 -0.91 19.75 9.05
C ILE A 23 -1.08 21.27 9.09
N ILE A 24 -1.89 21.83 8.20
CA ILE A 24 -2.12 23.27 8.15
C ILE A 24 -2.90 23.77 9.37
N CYS A 25 -3.76 22.92 9.95
CA CYS A 25 -4.41 23.19 11.23
C CYS A 25 -3.42 23.20 12.40
N LEU A 26 -2.49 22.25 12.46
CA LEU A 26 -1.41 22.23 13.45
C LEU A 26 -0.50 23.46 13.32
N LEU A 27 -0.17 23.89 12.11
CA LEU A 27 0.62 25.10 11.88
C LEU A 27 -0.15 26.39 12.15
N TYR A 28 -1.47 26.37 12.04
CA TYR A 28 -2.33 27.51 12.35
C TYR A 28 -2.34 27.86 13.84
N ASP A 29 -2.47 26.86 14.72
CA ASP A 29 -2.45 27.05 16.18
C ASP A 29 -1.95 25.78 16.87
N THR A 30 -0.63 25.62 16.93
CA THR A 30 0.03 24.39 17.41
C THR A 30 -0.27 24.10 18.87
N GLU A 31 -0.29 25.14 19.71
CA GLU A 31 -0.51 24.98 21.14
C GLU A 31 -1.93 24.48 21.42
N LYS A 32 -2.95 25.10 20.81
CA LYS A 32 -4.32 24.63 21.02
C LYS A 32 -4.59 23.29 20.35
N PHE A 33 -3.99 23.03 19.19
CA PHE A 33 -4.11 21.74 18.51
C PHE A 33 -3.60 20.60 19.43
N LEU A 34 -2.39 20.74 19.96
CA LEU A 34 -1.80 19.74 20.86
C LEU A 34 -2.50 19.68 22.23
N ALA A 35 -2.88 20.82 22.81
CA ALA A 35 -3.57 20.87 24.10
C ALA A 35 -4.95 20.19 24.07
N ASN A 36 -5.58 20.07 22.90
CA ASN A 36 -6.83 19.33 22.71
C ASN A 36 -6.60 17.86 22.34
N ASN A 37 -5.40 17.32 22.60
CA ASN A 37 -4.99 15.96 22.27
C ASN A 37 -5.23 15.60 20.79
N ARG A 38 -5.05 16.57 19.88
CA ARG A 38 -5.19 16.35 18.44
C ARG A 38 -3.85 15.95 17.84
N THR A 39 -3.89 15.00 16.92
CA THR A 39 -2.77 14.59 16.06
C THR A 39 -3.22 14.62 14.60
N ILE A 40 -2.27 14.71 13.66
CA ILE A 40 -2.51 14.65 12.21
C ILE A 40 -3.34 13.41 11.84
N ASN A 41 -3.09 12.27 12.50
CA ASN A 41 -3.74 11.01 12.21
C ASN A 41 -5.15 10.88 12.80
N THR A 42 -5.47 11.69 13.82
CA THR A 42 -6.81 11.72 14.45
C THR A 42 -7.80 12.65 13.74
N GLU A 43 -7.31 13.58 12.91
CA GLU A 43 -8.15 14.48 12.12
C GLU A 43 -8.88 13.71 11.01
N PHE A 44 -10.19 13.97 10.87
CA PHE A 44 -11.03 13.35 9.84
C PHE A 44 -12.09 14.33 9.37
N SER A 45 -12.71 14.13 8.19
CA SER A 45 -13.67 15.07 7.60
C SER A 45 -14.71 15.62 8.59
N ASP A 46 -15.22 14.75 9.45
CA ASP A 46 -16.35 15.01 10.36
C ASP A 46 -15.90 15.46 11.76
N ASN A 47 -14.59 15.41 12.02
CA ASN A 47 -13.98 15.75 13.30
C ASN A 47 -12.66 16.47 13.03
N ARG A 48 -12.71 17.69 12.47
CA ARG A 48 -11.50 18.52 12.29
C ARG A 48 -11.47 19.64 13.32
N PHE A 49 -10.29 19.91 13.88
CA PHE A 49 -10.13 20.93 14.92
C PHE A 49 -10.29 22.37 14.39
N CYS A 50 -9.87 22.59 13.14
CA CYS A 50 -9.87 23.91 12.52
C CYS A 50 -11.03 24.16 11.52
N VAL A 51 -12.09 23.34 11.52
CA VAL A 51 -13.26 23.56 10.65
C VAL A 51 -13.73 25.01 10.76
N GLY A 52 -13.88 25.68 9.63
CA GLY A 52 -14.37 27.05 9.57
C GLY A 52 -13.42 28.11 10.14
N LYS A 53 -12.27 27.73 10.74
CA LYS A 53 -11.28 28.66 11.28
C LYS A 53 -10.26 29.05 10.23
N ASN A 54 -9.47 28.08 9.75
CA ASN A 54 -8.34 28.31 8.85
C ASN A 54 -8.59 27.79 7.41
N GLU A 55 -9.86 27.56 7.08
CA GLU A 55 -10.32 27.05 5.78
C GLU A 55 -11.09 28.12 5.04
N ALA A 56 -10.94 28.17 3.71
CA ALA A 56 -11.64 29.11 2.84
C ALA A 56 -11.85 28.46 1.47
N LYS A 57 -12.92 28.87 0.77
CA LYS A 57 -13.29 28.33 -0.55
C LYS A 57 -12.67 29.10 -1.72
N SER A 58 -12.21 30.33 -1.49
CA SER A 58 -11.56 31.19 -2.48
C SER A 58 -10.53 32.09 -1.80
N ILE A 59 -9.69 32.73 -2.60
CA ILE A 59 -8.74 33.74 -2.13
C ILE A 59 -9.43 34.92 -1.46
N ASP A 60 -10.54 35.41 -2.04
CA ASP A 60 -11.29 36.51 -1.44
C ASP A 60 -11.89 36.11 -0.09
N ALA A 61 -12.30 34.85 0.08
CA ALA A 61 -12.71 34.33 1.38
C ALA A 61 -11.55 34.23 2.38
N ILE A 62 -10.29 34.07 1.93
CA ILE A 62 -9.12 34.18 2.80
C ILE A 62 -8.90 35.64 3.22
N LYS A 63 -9.02 36.60 2.30
CA LYS A 63 -8.88 38.05 2.59
C LYS A 63 -9.94 38.52 3.59
N ALA A 64 -11.18 38.05 3.44
CA ALA A 64 -12.31 38.45 4.28
C ALA A 64 -12.26 37.90 5.72
N LYS A 65 -11.35 36.96 6.03
CA LYS A 65 -11.28 36.33 7.34
C LYS A 65 -10.50 37.18 8.34
N LYS A 66 -11.12 37.43 9.50
CA LYS A 66 -10.51 38.23 10.60
C LYS A 66 -9.17 37.70 11.10
N ASN A 67 -8.96 36.40 11.03
CA ASN A 67 -7.73 35.72 11.44
C ASN A 67 -6.72 35.56 10.29
N SER A 68 -6.89 36.28 9.19
CA SER A 68 -6.00 36.27 8.03
C SER A 68 -5.37 37.64 7.87
N ASN A 69 -4.06 37.66 7.60
CA ASN A 69 -3.34 38.86 7.17
C ASN A 69 -3.10 38.85 5.64
N TYR A 70 -3.75 37.96 4.88
CA TYR A 70 -3.55 37.85 3.43
C TYR A 70 -4.19 39.02 2.67
N THR A 71 -3.41 39.72 1.86
CA THR A 71 -3.86 40.80 0.97
C THR A 71 -3.23 40.63 -0.42
N ASP A 72 -3.74 41.34 -1.43
CA ASP A 72 -3.10 41.33 -2.76
C ASP A 72 -1.68 41.91 -2.72
N GLU A 73 -1.45 42.92 -1.88
CA GLU A 73 -0.15 43.57 -1.71
C GLU A 73 0.90 42.62 -1.12
N ASN A 74 0.52 41.77 -0.17
CA ASN A 74 1.45 40.85 0.48
C ASN A 74 1.38 39.41 -0.04
N ALA A 75 0.57 39.13 -1.06
CA ALA A 75 0.41 37.80 -1.61
C ALA A 75 1.75 37.15 -2.02
N HIS A 76 2.69 37.94 -2.52
CA HIS A 76 4.04 37.50 -2.92
C HIS A 76 4.91 37.03 -1.75
N LEU A 77 4.61 37.46 -0.51
CA LEU A 77 5.29 37.01 0.71
C LEU A 77 4.74 35.68 1.22
N TRP A 78 3.60 35.23 0.67
CA TRP A 78 2.99 34.00 1.08
C TRP A 78 3.49 32.83 0.27
N THR A 79 3.87 31.77 0.97
CA THR A 79 4.14 30.48 0.36
C THR A 79 2.81 29.81 0.01
N HIS A 80 2.59 29.56 -1.27
CA HIS A 80 1.46 28.79 -1.76
C HIS A 80 1.94 27.41 -2.15
N MET A 81 1.37 26.37 -1.54
CA MET A 81 1.68 25.00 -1.92
C MET A 81 0.43 24.26 -2.35
N VAL A 82 0.60 23.28 -3.23
CA VAL A 82 -0.44 22.36 -3.64
C VAL A 82 0.14 20.96 -3.65
N VAL A 83 -0.59 20.00 -3.10
CA VAL A 83 -0.23 18.59 -3.23
C VAL A 83 -1.02 17.99 -4.37
N ILE A 84 -0.32 17.56 -5.41
CA ILE A 84 -0.90 16.85 -6.54
C ILE A 84 -0.53 15.37 -6.46
N ARG A 85 -1.37 14.54 -7.08
CA ARG A 85 -1.13 13.12 -7.27
C ARG A 85 -1.17 12.78 -8.75
N GLU A 86 -0.58 11.66 -9.16
CA GLU A 86 -0.70 11.20 -10.54
C GLU A 86 -2.20 11.06 -10.91
N PRO A 87 -2.68 11.68 -12.01
CA PRO A 87 -4.10 11.73 -12.35
C PRO A 87 -4.81 10.38 -12.42
N MET A 88 -4.18 9.35 -13.01
CA MET A 88 -4.77 8.02 -13.11
C MET A 88 -4.90 7.37 -11.73
N GLU A 89 -3.83 7.41 -10.92
CA GLU A 89 -3.79 6.89 -9.56
C GLU A 89 -4.80 7.59 -8.63
N ARG A 90 -4.99 8.90 -8.82
CA ARG A 90 -6.01 9.69 -8.12
C ARG A 90 -7.41 9.26 -8.54
N PHE A 91 -7.68 9.17 -9.85
CA PHE A 91 -8.98 8.78 -10.39
C PHE A 91 -9.38 7.39 -9.92
N VAL A 92 -8.51 6.39 -10.11
CA VAL A 92 -8.81 5.00 -9.76
C VAL A 92 -9.04 4.84 -8.26
N SER A 93 -8.18 5.47 -7.43
CA SER A 93 -8.38 5.50 -5.96
C SER A 93 -9.69 6.22 -5.56
N GLY A 94 -10.06 7.27 -6.29
CA GLY A 94 -11.36 7.92 -6.20
C GLY A 94 -12.51 6.97 -6.43
N PHE A 95 -12.48 6.31 -7.58
CA PHE A 95 -13.58 5.52 -8.12
C PHE A 95 -13.78 4.26 -7.29
N ILE A 96 -12.68 3.58 -6.98
CA ILE A 96 -12.70 2.42 -6.10
C ILE A 96 -13.29 2.79 -4.74
N ASP A 97 -12.77 3.82 -4.07
CA ASP A 97 -13.21 4.20 -2.73
C ASP A 97 -14.68 4.62 -2.69
N LYS A 98 -15.09 5.56 -3.56
CA LYS A 98 -16.44 6.14 -3.50
C LYS A 98 -17.48 5.26 -4.17
N CYS A 99 -17.18 4.73 -5.36
CA CYS A 99 -18.16 4.09 -6.22
C CYS A 99 -18.22 2.57 -6.05
N ILE A 100 -17.09 1.93 -5.74
CA ILE A 100 -17.03 0.46 -5.61
C ILE A 100 -17.06 0.02 -4.13
N VAL A 101 -16.31 0.68 -3.25
CA VAL A 101 -16.18 0.33 -1.82
C VAL A 101 -17.33 0.91 -1.02
N GLU A 102 -17.42 2.24 -0.92
CA GLU A 102 -18.45 2.91 -0.13
C GLU A 102 -19.84 2.76 -0.75
N LYS A 103 -19.91 2.52 -2.07
CA LYS A 103 -21.15 2.44 -2.85
C LYS A 103 -22.11 3.56 -2.48
N ILE A 104 -21.60 4.79 -2.43
CA ILE A 104 -22.34 5.97 -1.98
C ILE A 104 -23.64 6.20 -2.77
N TRP A 105 -23.71 5.65 -3.98
CA TRP A 105 -24.87 5.65 -4.86
C TRP A 105 -26.07 4.82 -4.35
N LEU A 106 -25.88 3.93 -3.38
CA LEU A 106 -26.98 3.22 -2.71
C LEU A 106 -27.85 4.17 -1.89
N ASN A 107 -27.23 5.18 -1.27
CA ASN A 107 -27.93 6.18 -0.46
C ASN A 107 -28.37 7.39 -1.31
N HIS A 108 -27.63 7.68 -2.39
CA HIS A 108 -27.95 8.78 -3.31
C HIS A 108 -27.76 8.35 -4.76
N LYS A 109 -28.85 7.98 -5.46
CA LYS A 109 -28.81 7.41 -6.82
C LYS A 109 -28.02 8.21 -7.87
N TRP A 110 -27.79 9.50 -7.62
CA TRP A 110 -27.07 10.40 -8.51
C TRP A 110 -25.55 10.42 -8.31
N TYR A 111 -25.06 9.86 -7.20
CA TYR A 111 -23.62 9.75 -6.98
C TYR A 111 -22.98 8.74 -7.92
N CYS A 112 -21.66 8.87 -8.06
CA CYS A 112 -20.88 8.25 -9.11
C CYS A 112 -21.42 8.60 -10.50
N PHE A 113 -21.87 9.85 -10.64
CA PHE A 113 -22.61 10.39 -11.78
C PHE A 113 -23.81 9.51 -12.17
N GLY A 114 -24.41 8.76 -11.25
CA GLY A 114 -25.49 7.80 -11.54
C GLY A 114 -25.07 6.56 -12.35
N CYS A 115 -23.77 6.34 -12.50
CA CYS A 115 -23.19 5.18 -13.18
C CYS A 115 -22.89 4.02 -12.23
N LYS A 116 -23.18 4.18 -10.93
CA LYS A 116 -22.88 3.19 -9.89
C LYS A 116 -21.40 2.86 -9.88
N ASP A 117 -21.03 1.66 -10.30
CA ASP A 117 -19.68 1.14 -10.37
C ASP A 117 -19.22 0.86 -11.82
N ASP A 118 -19.96 1.31 -12.85
CA ASP A 118 -19.55 1.28 -14.26
C ASP A 118 -18.61 2.46 -14.57
N VAL A 119 -17.32 2.16 -14.72
CA VAL A 119 -16.28 3.15 -14.98
C VAL A 119 -16.40 3.77 -16.39
N SER A 120 -16.85 3.01 -17.38
CA SER A 120 -17.00 3.51 -18.75
C SER A 120 -18.16 4.49 -18.84
N CYS A 121 -19.29 4.19 -18.18
CA CYS A 121 -20.38 5.14 -18.00
C CYS A 121 -19.89 6.39 -17.25
N PHE A 122 -19.16 6.19 -16.15
CA PHE A 122 -18.66 7.28 -15.32
C PHE A 122 -17.80 8.23 -16.14
N LEU A 123 -16.83 7.71 -16.89
CA LEU A 123 -15.93 8.50 -17.72
C LEU A 123 -16.69 9.27 -18.81
N ARG A 124 -17.68 8.65 -19.48
CA ARG A 124 -18.53 9.36 -20.46
C ARG A 124 -19.33 10.50 -19.84
N ARG A 125 -19.76 10.37 -18.58
CA ARG A 125 -20.49 11.45 -17.87
C ARG A 125 -19.54 12.51 -17.33
N LEU A 126 -18.38 12.12 -16.83
CA LEU A 126 -17.34 13.06 -16.40
C LEU A 126 -16.87 13.91 -17.58
N ASP A 127 -16.67 13.32 -18.75
CA ASP A 127 -16.33 14.03 -20.00
C ASP A 127 -17.36 15.12 -20.31
N LYS A 128 -18.66 14.80 -20.28
CA LYS A 128 -19.73 15.79 -20.45
C LYS A 128 -19.68 16.93 -19.41
N VAL A 129 -19.36 16.62 -18.16
CA VAL A 129 -19.18 17.64 -17.10
C VAL A 129 -17.95 18.50 -17.37
N MET A 130 -16.89 17.93 -17.94
CA MET A 130 -15.68 18.67 -18.34
C MET A 130 -15.95 19.60 -19.53
N THR A 131 -16.76 19.17 -20.50
CA THR A 131 -17.11 19.97 -21.69
C THR A 131 -18.12 21.07 -21.40
N TYR A 132 -19.06 20.84 -20.46
CA TYR A 132 -20.11 21.78 -20.12
C TYR A 132 -20.06 22.12 -18.62
N PRO A 133 -19.22 23.08 -18.21
CA PRO A 133 -19.08 23.50 -16.81
C PRO A 133 -20.38 23.96 -16.16
N SER A 134 -21.39 24.37 -16.93
CA SER A 134 -22.75 24.68 -16.43
C SER A 134 -23.45 23.47 -15.78
N LEU A 135 -22.95 22.25 -16.02
CA LEU A 135 -23.40 21.01 -15.37
C LEU A 135 -22.66 20.71 -14.05
N LEU A 136 -21.73 21.58 -13.63
CA LEU A 136 -21.06 21.46 -12.33
C LEU A 136 -22.06 21.71 -11.19
N SER A 137 -22.67 20.62 -10.72
CA SER A 137 -23.29 20.58 -9.40
C SER A 137 -22.20 20.27 -8.37
N HIS A 138 -22.11 21.06 -7.28
CA HIS A 138 -21.21 20.79 -6.14
C HIS A 138 -21.59 19.49 -5.43
N THR A 139 -21.21 18.37 -6.04
CA THR A 139 -21.49 17.01 -5.59
C THR A 139 -20.22 16.39 -5.02
N ILE A 140 -20.39 15.27 -4.30
CA ILE A 140 -19.25 14.44 -3.90
C ILE A 140 -18.43 14.04 -5.14
N ASP A 141 -19.09 13.74 -6.26
CA ASP A 141 -18.42 13.32 -7.49
C ASP A 141 -17.53 14.43 -8.06
N THR A 142 -18.07 15.65 -8.22
CA THR A 142 -17.26 16.75 -8.72
C THR A 142 -16.10 17.05 -7.78
N ASN A 143 -16.33 16.97 -6.46
CA ASN A 143 -15.28 17.23 -5.48
C ASN A 143 -14.18 16.16 -5.43
N HIS A 144 -14.37 14.95 -5.98
CA HIS A 144 -13.36 13.89 -5.93
C HIS A 144 -12.71 13.58 -7.29
N PHE A 145 -13.37 13.93 -8.39
CA PHE A 145 -13.00 13.44 -9.73
C PHE A 145 -12.68 14.52 -10.77
N VAL A 146 -12.99 15.79 -10.52
CA VAL A 146 -12.61 16.86 -11.47
C VAL A 146 -11.09 17.03 -11.53
N PRO A 147 -10.57 17.62 -12.64
CA PRO A 147 -9.15 17.91 -12.77
C PRO A 147 -8.57 18.65 -11.57
N GLN A 148 -7.34 18.31 -11.18
CA GLN A 148 -6.68 18.92 -10.02
C GLN A 148 -6.46 20.43 -10.19
N SER A 149 -6.28 20.89 -11.44
CA SER A 149 -6.14 22.31 -11.79
C SER A 149 -7.42 23.14 -11.59
N TRP A 150 -8.58 22.50 -11.38
CA TRP A 150 -9.84 23.22 -11.13
C TRP A 150 -10.00 23.64 -9.66
N TYR A 151 -9.11 23.20 -8.78
CA TYR A 151 -9.12 23.58 -7.38
C TYR A 151 -8.36 24.88 -7.16
N CYS A 152 -8.73 25.58 -6.08
CA CYS A 152 -7.97 26.69 -5.51
C CYS A 152 -7.62 27.80 -6.51
N GLU A 153 -8.49 28.02 -7.49
CA GLU A 153 -8.34 29.11 -8.46
C GLU A 153 -7.02 29.00 -9.26
N MET A 154 -6.43 27.80 -9.43
CA MET A 154 -5.13 27.64 -10.12
C MET A 154 -5.15 28.09 -11.60
N GLY A 155 -6.33 28.10 -12.23
CA GLY A 155 -6.51 28.61 -13.60
C GLY A 155 -6.53 30.14 -13.69
N THR A 156 -6.96 30.83 -12.64
CA THR A 156 -7.06 32.31 -12.59
C THR A 156 -5.90 32.94 -11.83
N TYR A 157 -5.46 32.29 -10.76
CA TYR A 157 -4.27 32.60 -9.97
C TYR A 157 -3.10 31.76 -10.51
N MET A 158 -2.36 32.34 -11.47
CA MET A 158 -1.23 31.75 -12.19
C MET A 158 -0.55 30.55 -11.50
N TYR A 159 -0.56 29.40 -12.18
CA TYR A 159 0.08 28.14 -11.74
C TYR A 159 1.53 28.33 -11.24
N SER A 160 2.27 29.31 -11.78
CA SER A 160 3.64 29.65 -11.39
C SER A 160 3.80 30.09 -9.93
N ASN A 161 2.72 30.54 -9.27
CA ASN A 161 2.77 31.01 -7.89
C ASN A 161 2.66 29.86 -6.88
N TYR A 162 2.34 28.64 -7.32
CA TYR A 162 2.27 27.47 -6.45
C TYR A 162 3.57 26.67 -6.46
N THR A 163 4.05 26.33 -5.27
CA THR A 163 5.01 25.24 -5.10
C THR A 163 4.24 23.91 -5.18
N VAL A 164 4.50 23.16 -6.24
CA VAL A 164 3.80 21.90 -6.53
C VAL A 164 4.54 20.75 -5.86
N LEU A 165 3.87 20.08 -4.94
CA LEU A 165 4.36 18.90 -4.24
C LEU A 165 3.74 17.65 -4.87
N ARG A 166 4.57 16.71 -5.32
CA ARG A 166 4.10 15.45 -5.91
C ARG A 166 4.00 14.38 -4.85
N TYR A 167 2.80 13.91 -4.58
CA TYR A 167 2.55 12.78 -3.70
C TYR A 167 2.42 11.49 -4.50
N SER A 168 3.21 10.50 -4.13
CA SER A 168 3.10 9.11 -4.57
C SER A 168 3.07 8.21 -3.34
N ARG A 169 2.18 7.21 -3.33
CA ARG A 169 2.14 6.25 -2.22
C ARG A 169 3.42 5.43 -2.08
N GLY A 170 4.17 5.26 -3.17
CA GLY A 170 5.44 4.54 -3.18
C GLY A 170 6.65 5.37 -2.73
N ASP A 171 6.47 6.67 -2.49
CA ASP A 171 7.57 7.59 -2.17
C ASP A 171 7.21 8.56 -1.03
N PRO A 172 6.99 8.06 0.19
CA PRO A 172 6.67 8.90 1.35
C PRO A 172 7.84 9.82 1.74
N GLU A 173 9.08 9.33 1.66
CA GLU A 173 10.29 10.11 1.96
C GLU A 173 10.51 11.23 0.93
N GLY A 174 10.44 10.95 -0.37
CA GLY A 174 10.57 11.99 -1.38
C GLY A 174 9.44 13.02 -1.34
N PHE A 175 8.24 12.63 -0.88
CA PHE A 175 7.18 13.60 -0.56
C PHE A 175 7.54 14.45 0.67
N TRP A 176 8.06 13.84 1.73
CA TRP A 176 8.50 14.53 2.94
C TRP A 176 9.64 15.53 2.67
N ASP A 177 10.62 15.17 1.84
CA ASP A 177 11.71 16.07 1.45
C ASP A 177 11.19 17.34 0.78
N GLN A 178 10.25 17.18 -0.17
CA GLN A 178 9.60 18.33 -0.81
C GLN A 178 8.82 19.18 0.20
N LEU A 179 8.05 18.54 1.09
CA LEU A 179 7.20 19.21 2.06
C LEU A 179 8.02 19.97 3.13
N SER A 180 9.05 19.33 3.68
CA SER A 180 9.94 19.92 4.69
C SER A 180 10.72 21.10 4.12
N SER A 181 11.15 21.02 2.86
CA SER A 181 11.77 22.14 2.13
C SER A 181 10.84 23.36 2.07
N VAL A 182 9.55 23.15 1.78
CA VAL A 182 8.54 24.22 1.80
C VAL A 182 8.36 24.83 3.19
N PHE A 183 8.31 24.00 4.24
CA PHE A 183 8.17 24.49 5.61
C PHE A 183 9.37 25.32 6.07
N ARG A 184 10.59 24.88 5.75
CA ARG A 184 11.81 25.65 6.03
C ARG A 184 11.79 26.99 5.29
N LYS A 185 11.41 27.00 4.02
CA LYS A 185 11.25 28.25 3.23
C LYS A 185 10.21 29.20 3.84
N ALA A 186 9.14 28.66 4.43
CA ALA A 186 8.11 29.42 5.13
C ALA A 186 8.48 29.80 6.58
N ASN A 187 9.74 29.58 6.99
CA ASN A 187 10.24 29.86 8.34
C ASN A 187 9.45 29.13 9.45
N VAL A 188 8.95 27.93 9.17
CA VAL A 188 8.35 27.08 10.20
C VAL A 188 9.47 26.56 11.13
N PRO A 189 9.34 26.70 12.47
CA PRO A 189 10.36 26.21 13.40
C PRO A 189 10.59 24.70 13.28
N GLU A 190 11.86 24.26 13.31
CA GLU A 190 12.24 22.85 13.19
C GLU A 190 11.52 21.95 14.21
N LYS A 191 11.29 22.43 15.45
CA LYS A 191 10.50 21.68 16.43
C LYS A 191 9.10 21.30 15.91
N LYS A 192 8.43 22.19 15.16
CA LYS A 192 7.12 21.91 14.56
C LYS A 192 7.23 21.01 13.34
N ILE A 193 8.29 21.17 12.55
CA ILE A 193 8.60 20.29 11.41
C ILE A 193 8.79 18.85 11.92
N ASN A 194 9.57 18.65 12.98
CA ASN A 194 9.80 17.34 13.60
C ASN A 194 8.50 16.72 14.14
N ILE A 195 7.62 17.51 14.77
CA ILE A 195 6.29 17.01 15.19
C ILE A 195 5.48 16.50 13.99
N ILE A 196 5.52 17.22 12.86
CA ILE A 196 4.82 16.81 11.64
C ILE A 196 5.46 15.54 11.06
N HIS A 197 6.79 15.51 10.96
CA HIS A 197 7.56 14.34 10.53
C HIS A 197 7.16 13.11 11.35
N ASP A 198 7.33 13.18 12.67
CA ASP A 198 7.10 12.05 13.55
C ASP A 198 5.67 11.54 13.44
N GLN A 199 4.67 12.42 13.30
CA GLN A 199 3.27 12.01 13.14
C GLN A 199 2.95 11.44 11.75
N LEU A 200 3.56 11.96 10.68
CA LEU A 200 3.41 11.42 9.33
C LEU A 200 4.05 10.04 9.20
N MET A 201 5.20 9.89 9.85
CA MET A 201 6.05 8.73 9.74
C MET A 201 5.54 7.65 10.73
N SER A 202 5.19 7.97 11.97
CA SER A 202 4.62 7.00 12.94
C SER A 202 3.14 6.64 12.71
N GLY A 203 2.46 7.32 11.77
CA GLY A 203 1.00 7.37 11.70
C GLY A 203 0.33 6.30 10.85
N GLU A 204 -0.38 5.37 11.48
CA GLU A 204 -1.53 4.72 10.83
C GLU A 204 -2.64 5.76 10.64
N THR A 205 -2.76 6.40 9.47
CA THR A 205 -3.94 7.22 9.17
C THR A 205 -5.18 6.31 9.10
N LYS A 206 -6.40 6.80 9.41
CA LYS A 206 -7.62 5.98 9.28
C LYS A 206 -7.91 5.45 7.86
N HIS A 207 -7.23 6.00 6.84
CA HIS A 207 -7.25 5.53 5.45
C HIS A 207 -6.01 4.74 5.04
N SER A 208 -5.09 4.56 5.96
CA SER A 208 -3.98 3.68 5.75
C SER A 208 -4.53 2.25 5.70
N THR A 209 -4.35 1.63 4.54
CA THR A 209 -4.58 0.21 4.29
C THR A 209 -3.51 -0.58 5.05
N PHE A 210 -3.43 -0.42 6.37
CA PHE A 210 -2.46 -1.18 7.17
C PHE A 210 -2.87 -2.65 7.12
N GLY A 211 -1.87 -3.42 6.69
CA GLY A 211 -1.93 -4.84 6.47
C GLY A 211 -2.10 -5.62 7.78
N LEU A 212 -2.19 -6.93 7.64
CA LEU A 212 -2.31 -7.81 8.79
C LEU A 212 -0.96 -7.82 9.55
N THR A 213 -0.97 -7.44 10.82
CA THR A 213 0.21 -7.23 11.68
C THR A 213 0.85 -8.52 12.22
N ASP A 214 0.48 -9.69 11.68
CA ASP A 214 0.95 -11.00 12.16
C ASP A 214 1.60 -11.82 11.04
N TYR A 215 2.58 -11.23 10.36
CA TYR A 215 3.35 -11.91 9.31
C TYR A 215 4.81 -12.10 9.66
N LYS A 216 5.26 -13.35 9.53
CA LYS A 216 6.61 -13.76 9.93
C LYS A 216 7.61 -13.49 8.81
N GLN A 217 8.31 -12.37 8.90
CA GLN A 217 9.55 -12.10 8.16
C GLN A 217 10.63 -13.09 8.61
N LYS A 218 11.57 -13.41 7.71
CA LYS A 218 12.74 -14.25 8.00
C LYS A 218 14.00 -13.41 7.95
N TYR A 219 15.00 -13.76 8.76
CA TYR A 219 16.27 -13.04 8.77
C TYR A 219 17.46 -13.99 8.95
N ALA A 220 18.60 -13.60 8.39
CA ALA A 220 19.90 -14.25 8.51
C ALA A 220 20.94 -13.19 8.91
N PRO A 221 21.12 -12.95 10.22
CA PRO A 221 22.06 -11.97 10.77
C PRO A 221 23.51 -12.08 10.25
N PRO A 222 24.08 -13.30 10.04
CA PRO A 222 25.45 -13.43 9.51
C PRO A 222 25.69 -12.72 8.18
N TYR A 223 24.62 -12.45 7.42
CA TYR A 223 24.66 -11.83 6.10
C TYR A 223 23.90 -10.51 6.03
N ASN A 224 23.47 -9.96 7.18
CA ASN A 224 22.55 -8.81 7.25
C ASN A 224 21.38 -8.95 6.28
N LEU A 225 20.83 -10.16 6.13
CA LEU A 225 19.82 -10.47 5.12
C LEU A 225 18.46 -10.64 5.78
N ARG A 226 17.43 -10.02 5.21
CA ARG A 226 16.03 -10.20 5.61
C ARG A 226 15.19 -10.52 4.39
N ALA A 227 14.26 -11.46 4.53
CA ALA A 227 13.26 -11.76 3.50
C ALA A 227 11.84 -11.62 4.05
N CYS A 228 11.04 -10.85 3.32
CA CYS A 228 9.59 -10.91 3.40
C CYS A 228 9.10 -12.14 2.66
N VAL A 229 8.44 -13.04 3.40
CA VAL A 229 8.00 -14.33 2.89
C VAL A 229 6.49 -14.28 2.67
N ILE A 230 6.08 -13.91 1.46
CA ILE A 230 4.68 -13.75 1.09
C ILE A 230 4.10 -15.10 0.66
N PRO A 231 3.02 -15.60 1.31
CA PRO A 231 2.38 -16.85 0.93
C PRO A 231 2.02 -16.88 -0.55
N LYS A 232 2.23 -18.03 -1.20
CA LYS A 232 1.97 -18.28 -2.63
C LYS A 232 2.93 -17.58 -3.62
N SER A 233 3.97 -16.92 -3.10
CA SER A 233 5.08 -16.34 -3.87
C SER A 233 6.38 -17.04 -3.46
N ILE A 234 6.48 -18.35 -3.72
CA ILE A 234 7.61 -19.23 -3.35
C ILE A 234 7.97 -19.24 -1.84
N SER A 235 7.02 -18.89 -0.98
CA SER A 235 7.23 -18.64 0.45
C SER A 235 7.97 -19.73 1.21
N THR A 236 7.62 -21.00 1.00
CA THR A 236 8.22 -22.12 1.73
C THR A 236 9.70 -22.27 1.40
N VAL A 237 10.03 -22.15 0.12
CA VAL A 237 11.41 -22.21 -0.38
C VAL A 237 12.20 -21.03 0.16
N MET A 238 11.69 -19.80 0.06
CA MET A 238 12.38 -18.62 0.57
C MET A 238 12.62 -18.71 2.08
N ALA A 239 11.63 -19.21 2.84
CA ALA A 239 11.79 -19.44 4.27
C ALA A 239 12.90 -20.46 4.59
N ALA A 240 12.99 -21.53 3.80
CA ALA A 240 14.01 -22.56 3.97
C ALA A 240 15.41 -22.06 3.58
N ILE A 241 15.53 -21.26 2.52
CA ILE A 241 16.81 -20.64 2.13
C ILE A 241 17.32 -19.72 3.23
N ILE A 242 16.48 -18.81 3.74
CA ILE A 242 16.91 -17.92 4.83
C ILE A 242 17.21 -18.70 6.12
N CYS A 243 16.55 -19.85 6.34
CA CYS A 243 16.89 -20.74 7.45
C CYS A 243 18.25 -21.43 7.27
N LEU A 244 18.58 -21.91 6.06
CA LEU A 244 19.91 -22.42 5.71
C LEU A 244 20.98 -21.34 5.92
N LEU A 245 20.73 -20.10 5.51
CA LEU A 245 21.67 -18.99 5.69
C LEU A 245 21.76 -18.50 7.13
N TYR A 246 20.73 -18.74 7.95
CA TYR A 246 20.74 -18.40 9.38
C TYR A 246 21.76 -19.26 10.15
N ASP A 247 21.82 -20.57 9.87
CA ASP A 247 22.76 -21.50 10.50
C ASP A 247 23.02 -22.71 9.58
N THR A 248 23.93 -22.54 8.62
CA THR A 248 24.19 -23.52 7.56
C THR A 248 24.68 -24.85 8.09
N GLU A 249 25.67 -24.81 9.00
CA GLU A 249 26.26 -26.02 9.58
C GLU A 249 25.21 -26.86 10.28
N LYS A 250 24.40 -26.27 11.17
CA LYS A 250 23.38 -27.05 11.86
C LYS A 250 22.23 -27.45 10.96
N PHE A 251 21.88 -26.64 9.95
CA PHE A 251 20.86 -27.02 8.98
C PHE A 251 21.27 -28.29 8.23
N LEU A 252 22.49 -28.32 7.69
CA LEU A 252 23.02 -29.47 6.96
C LEU A 252 23.26 -30.67 7.88
N ALA A 253 23.83 -30.48 9.08
CA ALA A 253 24.07 -31.55 10.05
C ALA A 253 22.79 -32.26 10.53
N ASN A 254 21.63 -31.59 10.44
CA ASN A 254 20.32 -32.19 10.74
C ASN A 254 19.66 -32.83 9.51
N ASN A 255 20.41 -33.10 8.43
CA ASN A 255 19.93 -33.67 7.17
C ASN A 255 18.74 -32.89 6.58
N LYS A 256 18.71 -31.56 6.79
CA LYS A 256 17.68 -30.69 6.23
C LYS A 256 18.01 -30.30 4.80
N THR A 257 16.98 -30.18 3.98
CA THR A 257 17.06 -29.67 2.60
C THR A 257 15.94 -28.65 2.39
N ILE A 258 16.16 -27.68 1.50
CA ILE A 258 15.21 -26.62 1.15
C ILE A 258 13.85 -27.21 0.77
N ASN A 259 13.86 -28.33 0.03
CA ASN A 259 12.65 -28.99 -0.46
C ASN A 259 11.94 -29.88 0.57
N LYS A 260 12.57 -30.17 1.72
CA LYS A 260 11.98 -30.97 2.81
C LYS A 260 11.58 -30.13 4.03
N GLU A 261 11.78 -28.83 3.97
CA GLU A 261 11.48 -27.91 5.06
C GLU A 261 10.03 -27.40 4.98
N TYR A 262 9.12 -28.12 5.64
CA TYR A 262 7.67 -27.87 5.64
C TYR A 262 7.17 -27.40 7.01
N SER A 263 5.93 -26.86 7.06
CA SER A 263 5.29 -26.26 8.25
C SER A 263 5.41 -27.08 9.53
N ASP A 264 5.35 -28.40 9.41
CA ASP A 264 5.28 -29.34 10.52
C ASP A 264 6.67 -29.71 11.07
N TYR A 265 7.75 -29.42 10.33
CA TYR A 265 9.12 -29.78 10.68
C TYR A 265 10.12 -28.65 10.38
N ARG A 266 9.85 -27.43 10.88
CA ARG A 266 10.70 -26.25 10.61
C ARG A 266 11.85 -26.11 11.62
N PHE A 267 13.08 -26.38 11.19
CA PHE A 267 14.34 -26.23 11.92
C PHE A 267 14.52 -24.83 12.54
N CYS A 268 14.16 -23.77 11.81
CA CYS A 268 14.27 -22.39 12.31
C CYS A 268 12.99 -21.83 12.92
N ALA A 269 11.95 -22.65 13.18
CA ALA A 269 10.72 -22.17 13.80
C ALA A 269 11.00 -21.40 15.10
N GLY A 270 10.49 -20.17 15.19
CA GLY A 270 10.69 -19.29 16.36
C GLY A 270 12.10 -18.73 16.54
N LYS A 271 13.09 -19.22 15.78
CA LYS A 271 14.50 -18.80 15.87
C LYS A 271 14.77 -17.56 15.00
N ASN A 272 14.49 -17.65 13.70
CA ASN A 272 14.81 -16.60 12.72
C ASN A 272 13.55 -15.92 12.15
N GLU A 273 12.50 -15.82 12.97
CA GLU A 273 11.18 -15.35 12.57
C GLU A 273 10.76 -14.17 13.43
N ALA A 274 10.25 -13.12 12.80
CA ALA A 274 9.76 -11.93 13.48
C ALA A 274 8.55 -11.34 12.76
N ARG A 275 7.66 -10.70 13.53
CA ARG A 275 6.40 -10.12 13.01
C ARG A 275 6.56 -8.71 12.45
N SER A 276 7.56 -8.00 12.94
CA SER A 276 7.90 -6.63 12.56
C SER A 276 9.40 -6.44 12.64
N ILE A 277 9.90 -5.33 12.08
CA ILE A 277 11.28 -4.87 12.28
C ILE A 277 11.58 -4.72 13.76
N ASP A 278 10.68 -4.11 14.53
CA ASP A 278 10.91 -3.93 15.97
C ASP A 278 11.02 -5.27 16.70
N ALA A 279 10.28 -6.28 16.25
CA ALA A 279 10.44 -7.64 16.74
C ALA A 279 11.79 -8.25 16.30
N ILE A 280 12.37 -7.86 15.16
CA ILE A 280 13.74 -8.26 14.76
C ILE A 280 14.77 -7.56 15.66
N LYS A 281 14.62 -6.26 15.94
CA LYS A 281 15.49 -5.49 16.84
C LYS A 281 15.51 -6.10 18.25
N ALA A 282 14.36 -6.52 18.74
CA ALA A 282 14.21 -7.11 20.08
C ALA A 282 14.77 -8.53 20.22
N LYS A 283 15.16 -9.20 19.12
CA LYS A 283 15.65 -10.57 19.15
C LYS A 283 17.13 -10.62 19.53
N LYS A 284 17.47 -11.38 20.57
CA LYS A 284 18.86 -11.55 21.05
C LYS A 284 19.84 -12.06 19.98
N ASN A 285 19.35 -12.81 19.00
CA ASN A 285 20.16 -13.36 17.91
C ASN A 285 20.19 -12.44 16.69
N SER A 286 19.72 -11.20 16.79
CA SER A 286 19.72 -10.21 15.72
C SER A 286 20.70 -9.10 16.05
N ASN A 287 21.46 -8.64 15.05
CA ASN A 287 22.28 -7.44 15.11
C ASN A 287 21.57 -6.23 14.46
N TYR A 288 20.29 -6.33 14.10
CA TYR A 288 19.56 -5.25 13.42
C TYR A 288 19.31 -4.06 14.35
N THR A 289 19.71 -2.86 13.95
CA THR A 289 19.42 -1.59 14.62
C THR A 289 18.99 -0.54 13.60
N ASP A 290 18.40 0.57 14.05
CA ASP A 290 18.08 1.68 13.15
C ASP A 290 19.33 2.28 12.49
N GLU A 291 20.44 2.32 13.24
CA GLU A 291 21.73 2.83 12.74
C GLU A 291 22.31 1.97 11.60
N ASN A 292 22.15 0.64 11.69
CA ASN A 292 22.70 -0.27 10.68
C ASN A 292 21.67 -0.78 9.67
N ALA A 293 20.43 -0.32 9.70
CA ALA A 293 19.36 -0.73 8.79
C ALA A 293 19.78 -0.64 7.32
N HIS A 294 20.54 0.39 6.94
CA HIS A 294 21.05 0.60 5.58
C HIS A 294 22.06 -0.45 5.11
N LEU A 295 22.69 -1.19 6.03
CA LEU A 295 23.59 -2.31 5.73
C LEU A 295 22.85 -3.62 5.49
N TRP A 296 21.55 -3.67 5.83
CA TRP A 296 20.74 -4.86 5.65
C TRP A 296 20.16 -4.92 4.24
N THR A 297 20.28 -6.10 3.64
CA THR A 297 19.60 -6.40 2.40
C THR A 297 18.19 -6.89 2.72
N HIS A 298 17.21 -6.04 2.45
CA HIS A 298 15.80 -6.38 2.59
C HIS A 298 15.27 -6.92 1.27
N THR A 299 14.72 -8.12 1.26
CA THR A 299 14.21 -8.77 0.04
C THR A 299 12.75 -9.13 0.18
N VAL A 300 12.03 -9.09 -0.94
CA VAL A 300 10.65 -9.57 -1.01
C VAL A 300 10.48 -10.32 -2.32
N VAL A 301 9.91 -11.52 -2.23
CA VAL A 301 9.52 -12.27 -3.43
C VAL A 301 8.06 -11.96 -3.73
N ILE A 302 7.83 -11.41 -4.91
CA ILE A 302 6.51 -11.07 -5.43
C ILE A 302 6.17 -11.96 -6.60
N ARG A 303 4.87 -12.08 -6.86
CA ARG A 303 4.33 -12.83 -7.99
C ARG A 303 3.22 -12.03 -8.65
N GLU A 304 2.99 -12.25 -9.94
CA GLU A 304 1.85 -11.63 -10.63
C GLU A 304 0.54 -11.92 -9.83
N PRO A 305 -0.28 -10.90 -9.53
CA PRO A 305 -1.38 -11.05 -8.56
C PRO A 305 -2.41 -12.11 -8.93
N MET A 306 -2.77 -12.23 -10.21
CA MET A 306 -3.75 -13.19 -10.69
C MET A 306 -3.20 -14.61 -10.64
N GLU A 307 -1.97 -14.82 -11.07
CA GLU A 307 -1.29 -16.11 -10.90
C GLU A 307 -1.21 -16.54 -9.45
N ARG A 308 -0.88 -15.60 -8.55
CA ARG A 308 -0.80 -15.87 -7.12
C ARG A 308 -2.15 -16.28 -6.56
N PHE A 309 -3.22 -15.54 -6.88
CA PHE A 309 -4.58 -15.87 -6.46
C PHE A 309 -5.00 -17.25 -6.96
N VAL A 310 -4.88 -17.51 -8.26
CA VAL A 310 -5.25 -18.79 -8.89
C VAL A 310 -4.47 -19.93 -8.27
N SER A 311 -3.15 -19.78 -8.11
CA SER A 311 -2.31 -20.80 -7.45
C SER A 311 -2.70 -21.04 -6.00
N GLY A 312 -3.13 -20.00 -5.28
CA GLY A 312 -3.62 -20.12 -3.91
C GLY A 312 -4.95 -20.86 -3.84
N PHE A 313 -5.89 -20.48 -4.71
CA PHE A 313 -7.25 -21.00 -4.75
C PHE A 313 -7.27 -22.48 -5.13
N LEU A 314 -6.51 -22.83 -6.17
CA LEU A 314 -6.34 -24.23 -6.59
C LEU A 314 -5.77 -25.08 -5.46
N ASP A 315 -4.64 -24.68 -4.89
CA ASP A 315 -4.00 -25.46 -3.82
C ASP A 315 -4.92 -25.66 -2.62
N LYS A 316 -5.49 -24.56 -2.08
CA LYS A 316 -6.25 -24.62 -0.82
C LYS A 316 -7.69 -25.08 -0.99
N CYS A 317 -8.40 -24.55 -1.97
CA CYS A 317 -9.85 -24.72 -2.07
C CYS A 317 -10.27 -25.86 -2.98
N VAL A 318 -9.49 -26.14 -4.03
CA VAL A 318 -9.84 -27.17 -5.04
C VAL A 318 -9.11 -28.49 -4.77
N VAL A 319 -7.81 -28.46 -4.49
CA VAL A 319 -6.98 -29.67 -4.31
C VAL A 319 -7.03 -30.15 -2.87
N GLU A 320 -6.56 -29.34 -1.92
CA GLU A 320 -6.54 -29.72 -0.51
C GLU A 320 -7.95 -29.77 0.08
N LYS A 321 -8.91 -29.07 -0.52
CA LYS A 321 -10.30 -28.93 -0.06
C LYS A 321 -10.38 -28.69 1.44
N ILE A 322 -9.58 -27.74 1.94
CA ILE A 322 -9.41 -27.50 3.39
C ILE A 322 -10.73 -27.20 4.12
N TRP A 323 -11.76 -26.79 3.37
CA TRP A 323 -13.12 -26.52 3.84
C TRP A 323 -13.90 -27.78 4.24
N LEU A 324 -13.49 -28.98 3.79
CA LEU A 324 -14.06 -30.25 4.27
C LEU A 324 -13.70 -30.50 5.74
N LYS A 325 -12.47 -30.17 6.13
CA LYS A 325 -11.98 -30.30 7.52
C LYS A 325 -12.38 -29.09 8.37
N TRP A 326 -12.32 -27.90 7.80
CA TRP A 326 -12.54 -26.63 8.51
C TRP A 326 -13.59 -25.79 7.78
N LYS A 327 -14.89 -25.98 8.06
CA LYS A 327 -16.01 -25.40 7.28
C LYS A 327 -15.96 -23.88 6.99
N LYS A 328 -15.19 -23.11 7.77
CA LYS A 328 -15.04 -21.65 7.59
C LYS A 328 -13.92 -21.25 6.62
N THR A 329 -13.01 -22.17 6.26
CA THR A 329 -11.94 -21.89 5.30
C THR A 329 -12.47 -21.82 3.87
N CYS A 330 -11.67 -21.29 2.96
CA CYS A 330 -12.12 -20.83 1.66
C CYS A 330 -13.28 -19.83 1.77
N PHE A 331 -13.26 -19.03 2.85
CA PHE A 331 -14.32 -18.15 3.32
C PHE A 331 -15.69 -18.83 3.45
N GLY A 332 -15.77 -20.16 3.53
CA GLY A 332 -17.02 -20.92 3.48
C GLY A 332 -17.68 -20.98 2.09
N CYS A 333 -16.94 -20.60 1.04
CA CYS A 333 -17.38 -20.62 -0.36
C CYS A 333 -16.99 -21.90 -1.10
N LYS A 334 -16.23 -22.80 -0.46
CA LYS A 334 -15.73 -24.05 -1.08
C LYS A 334 -14.90 -23.72 -2.34
N GLU A 335 -15.36 -24.15 -3.51
CA GLU A 335 -14.70 -23.98 -4.81
C GLU A 335 -15.31 -22.83 -5.65
N ASP A 336 -16.23 -22.03 -5.10
CA ASP A 336 -16.88 -20.90 -5.80
C ASP A 336 -16.02 -19.62 -5.75
N VAL A 337 -15.47 -19.21 -6.90
CA VAL A 337 -14.61 -18.02 -7.03
C VAL A 337 -15.37 -16.72 -6.77
N SER A 338 -16.61 -16.59 -7.27
CA SER A 338 -17.40 -15.37 -7.11
C SER A 338 -17.75 -15.11 -5.65
N CYS A 339 -18.22 -16.14 -4.95
CA CYS A 339 -18.48 -16.09 -3.51
C CYS A 339 -17.20 -15.74 -2.75
N PHE A 340 -16.08 -16.37 -3.10
CA PHE A 340 -14.80 -16.17 -2.42
C PHE A 340 -14.35 -14.71 -2.52
N LEU A 341 -14.33 -14.14 -3.74
CA LEU A 341 -13.92 -12.76 -3.96
C LEU A 341 -14.82 -11.77 -3.21
N LYS A 342 -16.15 -11.99 -3.21
CA LYS A 342 -17.12 -11.17 -2.45
C LYS A 342 -16.82 -11.16 -0.96
N ARG A 343 -16.45 -12.31 -0.39
CA ARG A 343 -16.11 -12.41 1.04
C ARG A 343 -14.73 -11.82 1.34
N LEU A 344 -13.74 -12.02 0.47
CA LEU A 344 -12.41 -11.42 0.61
C LEU A 344 -12.49 -9.88 0.57
N ASP A 345 -13.19 -9.32 -0.41
CA ASP A 345 -13.42 -7.87 -0.52
C ASP A 345 -14.12 -7.30 0.73
N ARG A 346 -15.13 -8.02 1.24
CA ARG A 346 -15.81 -7.64 2.48
C ARG A 346 -14.83 -7.62 3.65
N THR A 347 -13.99 -8.64 3.79
CA THR A 347 -12.96 -8.68 4.84
C THR A 347 -11.97 -7.52 4.73
N MET A 348 -11.60 -7.13 3.53
CA MET A 348 -10.72 -5.97 3.32
C MET A 348 -11.41 -4.64 3.62
N THR A 349 -12.70 -4.54 3.31
CA THR A 349 -13.50 -3.32 3.50
C THR A 349 -13.76 -3.02 4.98
N TYR A 350 -14.02 -4.04 5.81
CA TYR A 350 -14.38 -3.85 7.22
C TYR A 350 -13.21 -4.18 8.16
N PRO A 351 -12.59 -3.19 8.84
CA PRO A 351 -11.46 -3.42 9.74
C PRO A 351 -11.73 -4.48 10.82
N SER A 352 -12.96 -4.56 11.34
CA SER A 352 -13.38 -5.57 12.32
C SER A 352 -13.30 -7.02 11.83
N LEU A 353 -13.27 -7.22 10.51
CA LEU A 353 -13.14 -8.52 9.85
C LEU A 353 -11.71 -8.85 9.43
N ARG A 354 -10.77 -7.90 9.53
CA ARG A 354 -9.34 -8.07 9.18
C ARG A 354 -8.59 -8.89 10.24
N LYS A 355 -9.06 -10.11 10.50
CA LYS A 355 -8.37 -11.07 11.36
C LYS A 355 -7.42 -11.92 10.51
N LEU A 356 -6.28 -12.28 11.08
CA LEU A 356 -5.43 -13.30 10.48
C LEU A 356 -6.16 -14.66 10.57
N THR A 357 -6.43 -15.23 9.41
CA THR A 357 -7.07 -16.52 9.20
C THR A 357 -6.30 -17.26 8.12
N MET A 358 -6.56 -18.54 7.92
CA MET A 358 -5.97 -19.27 6.81
C MET A 358 -6.25 -18.59 5.46
N ASP A 359 -7.45 -18.06 5.25
CA ASP A 359 -7.80 -17.44 3.97
C ASP A 359 -7.15 -16.06 3.83
N THR A 360 -7.27 -15.21 4.84
CA THR A 360 -6.62 -13.89 4.79
C THR A 360 -5.09 -14.01 4.70
N HIS A 361 -4.49 -15.02 5.33
CA HIS A 361 -3.06 -15.29 5.22
C HIS A 361 -2.60 -15.64 3.80
N HIS A 362 -3.44 -16.31 2.99
CA HIS A 362 -3.04 -16.74 1.64
C HIS A 362 -3.49 -15.79 0.53
N PHE A 363 -4.52 -14.98 0.76
CA PHE A 363 -5.24 -14.30 -0.31
C PHE A 363 -5.31 -12.77 -0.18
N VAL A 364 -4.91 -12.14 0.92
CA VAL A 364 -4.83 -10.66 0.90
C VAL A 364 -3.74 -10.17 -0.06
N PRO A 365 -3.76 -8.90 -0.49
CA PRO A 365 -2.74 -8.34 -1.37
C PRO A 365 -1.33 -8.47 -0.79
N GLN A 366 -0.36 -8.69 -1.66
CA GLN A 366 1.06 -8.84 -1.34
C GLN A 366 1.65 -7.58 -0.70
N SER A 367 1.14 -6.41 -1.10
CA SER A 367 1.46 -5.11 -0.51
C SER A 367 1.07 -4.96 0.97
N TRP A 368 0.25 -5.87 1.51
CA TRP A 368 -0.18 -5.85 2.92
C TRP A 368 0.80 -6.60 3.84
N TYR A 369 1.86 -7.21 3.30
CA TYR A 369 2.81 -7.98 4.09
C TYR A 369 4.04 -7.13 4.48
N CYS A 370 4.67 -7.53 5.58
CA CYS A 370 6.03 -7.10 5.96
C CYS A 370 6.24 -5.58 6.03
N GLU A 371 5.24 -4.86 6.56
CA GLU A 371 5.32 -3.41 6.81
C GLU A 371 5.63 -2.59 5.54
N MET A 372 5.30 -3.16 4.37
CA MET A 372 5.53 -2.50 3.08
C MET A 372 4.75 -1.20 2.92
N GLY A 373 3.58 -1.09 3.55
CA GLY A 373 2.74 0.11 3.49
C GLY A 373 3.17 1.26 4.41
N THR A 374 4.22 1.09 5.21
CA THR A 374 4.60 2.06 6.26
C THR A 374 5.87 2.83 5.91
N TYR A 375 6.96 2.12 5.56
CA TYR A 375 8.27 2.76 5.39
C TYR A 375 9.19 2.13 4.35
N MET A 376 8.89 0.93 3.85
CA MET A 376 9.97 0.08 3.34
C MET A 376 9.94 -0.22 1.85
N TYR A 377 8.93 0.20 1.09
CA TYR A 377 8.86 -0.17 -0.34
C TYR A 377 10.17 0.13 -1.09
N ASN A 378 10.72 1.34 -0.93
CA ASN A 378 11.98 1.75 -1.59
C ASN A 378 13.23 1.03 -1.06
N ASN A 379 13.16 0.40 0.12
CA ASN A 379 14.30 -0.29 0.73
C ASN A 379 14.31 -1.80 0.40
N TYR A 380 13.24 -2.33 -0.19
CA TYR A 380 13.18 -3.72 -0.61
C TYR A 380 13.83 -3.93 -1.98
N THR A 381 14.73 -4.91 -2.06
CA THR A 381 15.06 -5.57 -3.32
C THR A 381 13.91 -6.51 -3.69
N VAL A 382 13.17 -6.13 -4.72
CA VAL A 382 11.99 -6.86 -5.20
C VAL A 382 12.43 -7.95 -6.17
N LEU A 383 12.13 -9.20 -5.83
CA LEU A 383 12.41 -10.38 -6.64
C LEU A 383 11.12 -10.84 -7.31
N ARG A 384 11.09 -10.84 -8.65
CA ARG A 384 9.92 -11.27 -9.42
C ARG A 384 10.00 -12.75 -9.69
N TYR A 385 9.10 -13.50 -9.07
CA TYR A 385 8.94 -14.93 -9.33
C TYR A 385 7.92 -15.14 -10.44
N SER A 386 8.36 -15.80 -11.51
CA SER A 386 7.50 -16.42 -12.52
C SER A 386 7.81 -17.90 -12.60
N ARG A 387 6.77 -18.72 -12.76
CA ARG A 387 6.95 -20.16 -13.02
C ARG A 387 7.55 -20.44 -14.40
N SER A 388 7.35 -19.54 -15.36
CA SER A 388 7.88 -19.69 -16.72
C SER A 388 9.35 -19.29 -16.82
N ASP A 389 9.93 -18.73 -15.75
CA ASP A 389 11.29 -18.18 -15.75
C ASP A 389 12.01 -18.49 -14.43
N PRO A 390 12.29 -19.78 -14.14
CA PRO A 390 13.01 -20.19 -12.94
C PRO A 390 14.47 -19.73 -12.95
N GLU A 391 15.12 -19.71 -14.11
CA GLU A 391 16.50 -19.23 -14.29
C GLU A 391 16.58 -17.72 -14.04
N GLY A 392 15.70 -16.91 -14.64
CA GLY A 392 15.69 -15.47 -14.39
C GLY A 392 15.33 -15.11 -12.94
N PHE A 393 14.55 -15.95 -12.24
CA PHE A 393 14.37 -15.82 -10.80
C PHE A 393 15.65 -16.15 -10.03
N TRP A 394 16.37 -17.21 -10.41
CA TRP A 394 17.65 -17.57 -9.81
C TRP A 394 18.72 -16.48 -10.01
N ASP A 395 18.80 -15.87 -11.17
CA ASP A 395 19.73 -14.77 -11.44
C ASP A 395 19.50 -13.58 -10.50
N GLN A 396 18.23 -13.19 -10.30
CA GLN A 396 17.86 -12.14 -9.34
C GLN A 396 18.24 -12.54 -7.90
N LEU A 397 17.97 -13.79 -7.52
CA LEU A 397 18.19 -14.30 -6.17
C LEU A 397 19.69 -14.45 -5.84
N SER A 398 20.48 -15.00 -6.75
CA SER A 398 21.92 -15.17 -6.60
C SER A 398 22.64 -13.83 -6.54
N SER A 399 22.20 -12.84 -7.33
CA SER A 399 22.69 -11.45 -7.25
C SER A 399 22.49 -10.85 -5.85
N VAL A 400 21.31 -11.04 -5.26
CA VAL A 400 21.03 -10.61 -3.88
C VAL A 400 21.98 -11.28 -2.88
N PHE A 401 22.22 -12.57 -3.00
CA PHE A 401 23.09 -13.30 -2.07
C PHE A 401 24.56 -12.86 -2.18
N ARG A 402 25.06 -12.66 -3.40
CA ARG A 402 26.40 -12.10 -3.62
C ARG A 402 26.53 -10.70 -3.03
N LYS A 403 25.53 -9.84 -3.22
CA LYS A 403 25.48 -8.50 -2.60
C LYS A 403 25.47 -8.55 -1.07
N ALA A 404 24.82 -9.55 -0.49
CA ALA A 404 24.80 -9.81 0.95
C ALA A 404 26.06 -10.54 1.46
N ASN A 405 27.09 -10.71 0.63
CA ASN A 405 28.34 -11.42 0.94
C ASN A 405 28.13 -12.87 1.42
N VAL A 406 27.11 -13.54 0.88
CA VAL A 406 26.95 -14.99 1.08
C VAL A 406 28.05 -15.72 0.30
N PRO A 407 28.83 -16.63 0.93
CA PRO A 407 29.87 -17.40 0.26
C PRO A 407 29.32 -18.21 -0.92
N GLU A 408 30.07 -18.28 -2.03
CA GLU A 408 29.63 -18.95 -3.25
C GLU A 408 29.35 -20.44 -3.02
N GLU A 409 30.06 -21.10 -2.10
CA GLU A 409 29.76 -22.48 -1.67
C GLU A 409 28.30 -22.63 -1.19
N LYS A 410 27.81 -21.69 -0.36
CA LYS A 410 26.43 -21.71 0.14
C LYS A 410 25.43 -21.36 -0.95
N ILE A 411 25.79 -20.47 -1.86
CA ILE A 411 24.98 -20.13 -3.04
C ILE A 411 24.82 -21.37 -3.93
N ASN A 412 25.89 -22.12 -4.18
CA ASN A 412 25.86 -23.36 -4.96
C ASN A 412 24.98 -24.44 -4.30
N ILE A 413 25.07 -24.60 -2.96
CA ILE A 413 24.17 -25.49 -2.23
C ILE A 413 22.69 -25.11 -2.44
N ILE A 414 22.37 -23.81 -2.43
CA ILE A 414 21.01 -23.32 -2.68
C ILE A 414 20.61 -23.62 -4.12
N HIS A 415 21.46 -23.30 -5.09
CA HIS A 415 21.23 -23.56 -6.51
C HIS A 415 20.88 -25.03 -6.77
N ASP A 416 21.76 -25.93 -6.33
CA ASP A 416 21.60 -27.37 -6.60
C ASP A 416 20.31 -27.91 -6.00
N GLN A 417 19.92 -27.44 -4.80
CA GLN A 417 18.66 -27.84 -4.18
C GLN A 417 17.44 -27.23 -4.87
N LEU A 418 17.52 -26.02 -5.42
CA LEU A 418 16.42 -25.40 -6.16
C LEU A 418 16.19 -26.05 -7.51
N MET A 419 17.27 -26.40 -8.22
CA MET A 419 17.20 -26.93 -9.59
C MET A 419 16.84 -28.42 -9.65
N THR A 420 17.02 -29.16 -8.56
CA THR A 420 16.79 -30.62 -8.52
C THR A 420 15.46 -31.03 -7.89
N GLY A 421 14.66 -30.10 -7.36
CA GLY A 421 13.50 -30.43 -6.54
C GLY A 421 12.16 -29.90 -7.02
N GLU A 422 11.16 -30.78 -7.10
CA GLU A 422 9.76 -30.37 -7.13
C GLU A 422 9.24 -30.06 -5.72
N THR A 423 8.46 -28.99 -5.58
CA THR A 423 7.79 -28.67 -4.30
C THR A 423 6.46 -29.42 -4.18
N LYS A 424 6.15 -29.92 -2.99
CA LYS A 424 4.90 -30.69 -2.70
C LYS A 424 3.59 -29.96 -3.02
N HIS A 425 3.61 -28.62 -3.10
CA HIS A 425 2.44 -27.77 -3.41
C HIS A 425 2.37 -27.35 -4.89
N SER A 426 3.02 -28.12 -5.78
CA SER A 426 2.97 -27.84 -7.20
C SER A 426 1.54 -28.01 -7.73
N THR A 427 1.04 -26.96 -8.40
CA THR A 427 -0.27 -26.95 -9.08
C THR A 427 -0.10 -27.24 -10.59
N PHE A 428 1.06 -27.75 -10.99
CA PHE A 428 1.52 -27.91 -12.38
C PHE A 428 0.61 -28.81 -13.22
N GLY A 429 0.09 -29.90 -12.66
CA GLY A 429 -0.77 -30.85 -13.38
C GLY A 429 -2.26 -30.46 -13.52
N LEU A 430 -2.66 -29.26 -13.08
CA LEU A 430 -4.08 -28.89 -12.94
C LEU A 430 -4.58 -27.96 -14.06
N THR A 431 -4.20 -28.23 -15.31
CA THR A 431 -4.48 -27.34 -16.45
C THR A 431 -5.98 -27.03 -16.58
N ASP A 432 -6.86 -28.04 -16.50
CA ASP A 432 -8.31 -27.85 -16.65
C ASP A 432 -8.92 -27.07 -15.49
N SER A 433 -8.53 -27.37 -14.25
CA SER A 433 -9.00 -26.64 -13.07
C SER A 433 -8.49 -25.20 -13.08
N LYS A 434 -7.24 -24.98 -13.53
CA LYS A 434 -6.67 -23.65 -13.70
C LYS A 434 -7.45 -22.85 -14.75
N GLN A 435 -7.75 -23.45 -15.91
CA GLN A 435 -8.55 -22.80 -16.94
C GLN A 435 -9.96 -22.47 -16.45
N LYS A 436 -10.61 -23.37 -15.69
CA LYS A 436 -11.92 -23.11 -15.08
C LYS A 436 -11.89 -21.91 -14.13
N VAL A 437 -10.95 -21.89 -13.17
CA VAL A 437 -10.81 -20.79 -12.21
C VAL A 437 -10.48 -19.48 -12.94
N LEU A 438 -9.60 -19.51 -13.93
CA LEU A 438 -9.31 -18.33 -14.76
C LEU A 438 -10.56 -17.85 -15.48
N LYS A 439 -11.35 -18.75 -16.09
CA LYS A 439 -12.59 -18.37 -16.78
C LYS A 439 -13.58 -17.69 -15.83
N GLU A 440 -13.80 -18.25 -14.64
CA GLU A 440 -14.66 -17.63 -13.61
C GLU A 440 -14.09 -16.28 -13.14
N LEU A 441 -12.78 -16.17 -12.97
CA LEU A 441 -12.12 -14.93 -12.56
C LEU A 441 -12.26 -13.80 -13.60
N HIS A 442 -12.27 -14.15 -14.89
CA HIS A 442 -12.45 -13.20 -15.99
C HIS A 442 -13.92 -12.84 -16.25
N GLU A 443 -14.88 -13.40 -15.50
CA GLU A 443 -16.26 -12.89 -15.55
C GLU A 443 -16.29 -11.42 -15.07
N PRO A 444 -17.07 -10.52 -15.72
CA PRO A 444 -16.95 -9.08 -15.51
C PRO A 444 -17.00 -8.63 -14.03
N GLU A 445 -17.95 -9.17 -13.26
CA GLU A 445 -18.10 -8.83 -11.83
C GLU A 445 -16.96 -9.37 -10.97
N ASN A 446 -16.49 -10.59 -11.25
CA ASN A 446 -15.38 -11.21 -10.52
C ASN A 446 -14.06 -10.50 -10.84
N PHE A 447 -13.84 -10.17 -12.11
CA PHE A 447 -12.63 -9.50 -12.56
C PHE A 447 -12.52 -8.10 -11.98
N LYS A 448 -13.62 -7.34 -11.97
CA LYS A 448 -13.69 -6.03 -11.32
C LYS A 448 -13.38 -6.10 -9.83
N LEU A 449 -13.93 -7.10 -9.15
CA LEU A 449 -13.69 -7.31 -7.72
C LEU A 449 -12.25 -7.73 -7.44
N PHE A 450 -11.70 -8.60 -8.28
CA PHE A 450 -10.30 -9.01 -8.24
C PHE A 450 -9.36 -7.81 -8.42
N LEU A 451 -9.59 -7.00 -9.46
CA LEU A 451 -8.82 -5.77 -9.69
C LEU A 451 -8.93 -4.81 -8.51
N LYS A 452 -10.12 -4.63 -7.95
CA LYS A 452 -10.34 -3.81 -6.75
C LYS A 452 -9.49 -4.29 -5.57
N ILE A 453 -9.41 -5.60 -5.35
CA ILE A 453 -8.64 -6.22 -4.26
C ILE A 453 -7.13 -6.02 -4.48
N TYR A 454 -6.63 -6.33 -5.68
CA TYR A 454 -5.18 -6.41 -5.96
C TYR A 454 -4.60 -5.19 -6.69
N TYR A 455 -5.37 -4.13 -6.92
CA TYR A 455 -4.93 -2.94 -7.66
C TYR A 455 -3.57 -2.43 -7.20
N TYR A 456 -3.37 -2.30 -5.88
CA TYR A 456 -2.11 -1.79 -5.34
C TYR A 456 -0.94 -2.74 -5.55
N ASP A 457 -1.16 -4.05 -5.64
CA ASP A 457 -0.06 -4.96 -6.02
C ASP A 457 0.38 -4.69 -7.47
N TYR A 458 -0.56 -4.45 -8.40
CA TYR A 458 -0.20 -4.11 -9.78
C TYR A 458 0.62 -2.82 -9.85
N ILE A 459 0.12 -1.76 -9.22
CA ILE A 459 0.76 -0.44 -9.26
C ILE A 459 2.09 -0.43 -8.52
N LEU A 460 2.12 -0.92 -7.28
CA LEU A 460 3.34 -0.87 -6.46
C LEU A 460 4.45 -1.71 -7.07
N PHE A 461 4.14 -2.89 -7.61
CA PHE A 461 5.16 -3.78 -8.14
C PHE A 461 5.45 -3.63 -9.63
N GLY A 462 4.80 -2.66 -10.30
CA GLY A 462 4.97 -2.40 -11.72
C GLY A 462 4.55 -3.57 -12.60
N PHE A 463 3.53 -4.33 -12.20
CA PHE A 463 2.92 -5.31 -13.09
C PHE A 463 1.98 -4.60 -14.07
N PRO A 464 1.90 -5.05 -15.34
CA PRO A 464 0.91 -4.54 -16.26
C PRO A 464 -0.49 -4.82 -15.70
N LEU A 465 -1.36 -3.82 -15.71
CA LEU A 465 -2.78 -4.04 -15.40
C LEU A 465 -3.36 -4.98 -16.46
N PRO A 466 -4.11 -6.02 -16.06
CA PRO A 466 -4.70 -6.92 -17.03
C PRO A 466 -5.81 -6.21 -17.81
N ASP A 467 -5.88 -6.49 -19.12
CA ASP A 467 -6.81 -5.85 -20.03
C ASP A 467 -8.27 -6.05 -19.58
N ILE A 468 -8.98 -4.94 -19.36
CA ILE A 468 -10.42 -4.95 -19.16
C ILE A 468 -11.05 -5.17 -20.53
N LYS A 469 -11.35 -6.43 -20.87
CA LYS A 469 -12.07 -6.76 -22.11
C LYS A 469 -13.56 -6.43 -22.03
#